data_AF-A0A1Q5P9M0-F1
#
_entry.id   AF-A0A1Q5P9M0-F1
#
_cell.length_a   1.000
_cell.length_b   1.000
_cell.length_c   1.000
_cell.angle_alpha   90.00
_cell.angle_beta   90.00
_cell.angle_gamma   90.00
#
_symmetry.space_group_name_H-M   'P 1'
#
loop_
_entity.id
_entity.type
_entity.pdbx_description
1 polymer ?
#
loop_
_entity_poly.entity_id
_entity_poly.type
_entity_poly.pdbx_seq_one_letter_code
_entity_poly.pdbx_strand_id
1 'polypeptide(L)' 'MELLILLIPLAIWGYAVLEIITGTFKDSIDKVVWLLVVLLVPFFGLLLYYLIGRRKLAN' A
#
# COMPACT_ATOMS: atom_id res chain seq x y z
N MET A 1 -22.03 7.01 0.87
CA MET A 1 -21.45 5.84 0.17
C MET A 1 -20.03 6.11 -0.30
N GLU A 2 -19.78 7.25 -0.96
CA GLU A 2 -18.46 7.64 -1.48
C GLU A 2 -17.35 7.69 -0.40
N LEU A 3 -17.67 8.19 0.79
CA LEU A 3 -16.71 8.23 1.90
C LEU A 3 -16.27 6.83 2.36
N LEU A 4 -17.15 5.82 2.27
CA LEU A 4 -16.82 4.45 2.66
C LEU A 4 -15.80 3.83 1.69
N ILE A 5 -15.85 4.20 0.41
CA ILE A 5 -14.92 3.73 -0.62
C ILE A 5 -13.49 4.17 -0.31
N LEU A 6 -13.30 5.35 0.31
CA LEU A 6 -11.99 5.83 0.72
C LEU A 6 -11.57 5.30 2.10
N LEU A 7 -12.50 5.25 3.05
CA LEU A 7 -12.20 4.90 4.44
C LEU A 7 -11.87 3.41 4.62
N ILE A 8 -12.52 2.51 3.89
CA ILE A 8 -12.28 1.07 4.03
C ILE A 8 -10.84 0.68 3.64
N PRO A 9 -10.32 1.04 2.45
CA PRO A 9 -8.95 0.74 2.09
C PRO A 9 -7.93 1.40 3.03
N LEU A 10 -8.21 2.63 3.47
CA LEU A 10 -7.34 3.34 4.41
C LEU A 10 -7.29 2.65 5.77
N ALA A 11 -8.43 2.16 6.27
CA ALA A 11 -8.51 1.41 7.52
C ALA A 11 -7.77 0.07 7.43
N ILE A 12 -7.94 -0.67 6.32
CA ILE A 12 -7.22 -1.93 6.09
C ILE A 12 -5.71 -1.69 6.01
N TRP A 13 -5.30 -0.65 5.29
CA TRP A 13 -3.90 -0.28 5.18
C TRP A 13 -3.30 0.10 6.53
N GLY A 14 -4.00 0.92 7.32
CA GLY A 14 -3.58 1.29 8.67
C GLY A 14 -3.49 0.09 9.60
N TYR A 15 -4.46 -0.84 9.53
CA TYR A 15 -4.45 -2.08 10.30
C TYR A 15 -3.23 -2.95 9.95
N ALA A 16 -2.90 -3.11 8.67
CA ALA A 16 -1.72 -3.86 8.23
C ALA A 16 -0.41 -3.24 8.76
N VAL A 17 -0.30 -1.90 8.78
CA VAL A 17 0.85 -1.22 9.37
C VAL A 17 0.95 -1.50 10.87
N LEU A 18 -0.18 -1.40 11.60
CA LEU A 18 -0.23 -1.74 13.03
C LEU A 18 0.20 -3.18 13.27
N GLU A 19 -0.34 -4.12 12.51
CA GLU A 19 0.00 -5.55 12.59
C GLU A 19 1.51 -5.79 12.41
N ILE A 20 2.15 -5.13 11.44
CA ILE A 20 3.59 -5.25 11.22
C ILE A 20 4.40 -4.65 12.38
N ILE A 21 3.99 -3.49 12.89
CA ILE A 21 4.70 -2.84 14.00
C ILE A 21 4.58 -3.67 15.27
N THR A 22 3.38 -4.11 15.62
CA THR A 22 3.09 -4.85 16.86
C THR A 22 3.40 -6.34 16.77
N GLY A 23 3.47 -6.90 15.56
CA GLY A 23 3.71 -8.31 15.32
C GLY A 23 5.09 -8.77 15.75
N THR A 24 5.19 -10.05 16.12
CA THR A 24 6.47 -10.72 16.37
C THR A 24 7.00 -11.30 15.07
N PHE A 25 8.15 -10.81 14.63
CA PHE A 25 8.84 -11.31 13.44
C PHE A 25 10.03 -12.15 13.89
N LYS A 26 10.32 -13.23 13.14
CA LYS A 26 11.47 -14.10 13.43
C LYS A 26 12.80 -13.38 13.22
N ASP A 27 12.85 -12.50 12.23
CA ASP A 27 13.98 -11.64 11.92
C ASP A 27 13.55 -10.16 11.94
N SER A 28 14.44 -9.28 12.41
CA SER A 28 14.21 -7.83 12.38
C SER A 28 14.21 -7.29 10.95
N ILE A 29 14.98 -7.90 10.04
CA ILE A 29 15.02 -7.53 8.62
C ILE A 29 13.66 -7.79 7.97
N ASP A 30 13.03 -8.93 8.25
CA ASP A 30 11.72 -9.28 7.70
C ASP A 30 10.65 -8.24 8.06
N LYS A 31 10.66 -7.75 9.31
CA LYS A 31 9.74 -6.68 9.74
C LYS A 31 9.93 -5.42 8.91
N VAL A 32 11.18 -5.01 8.70
CA VAL A 32 11.50 -3.79 7.93
C VAL A 32 11.09 -3.94 6.47
N VAL A 33 11.35 -5.10 5.86
CA VAL A 33 10.96 -5.38 4.47
C VAL A 33 9.44 -5.30 4.32
N TRP A 34 8.68 -5.98 5.19
CA TRP A 34 7.22 -5.96 5.13
C TRP A 34 6.65 -4.56 5.36
N LEU A 35 7.23 -3.79 6.28
CA LEU A 35 6.83 -2.41 6.52
C LEU A 35 7.04 -1.56 5.26
N LEU A 36 8.22 -1.66 4.62
CA LEU A 36 8.51 -0.94 3.38
C LEU A 36 7.56 -1.34 2.25
N VAL A 37 7.27 -2.63 2.10
CA VAL A 37 6.33 -3.12 1.09
C VAL A 37 4.93 -2.51 1.31
N VAL A 38 4.37 -2.60 2.51
CA VAL A 38 3.02 -2.08 2.80
C VAL A 38 2.95 -0.56 2.63
N LEU A 39 4.01 0.17 2.99
CA LEU A 39 4.06 1.61 2.80
C LEU A 39 4.22 2.01 1.32
N LEU A 40 5.03 1.28 0.54
CA LEU A 40 5.41 1.72 -0.81
C LEU A 40 4.52 1.17 -1.93
N VAL A 41 3.95 -0.04 -1.80
CA VAL A 41 3.07 -0.68 -2.81
C VAL A 41 1.93 0.22 -3.31
N PRO A 42 1.20 0.99 -2.47
CA PRO A 42 0.16 1.89 -2.95
C PRO A 42 0.67 2.93 -3.96
N PHE A 43 1.92 3.37 -3.82
CA PHE A 43 2.54 4.32 -4.73
C PHE A 43 3.02 3.67 -6.03
N PHE A 44 3.36 2.39 -6.02
CA PHE A 44 3.72 1.67 -7.25
C PHE A 44 2.54 1.60 -8.23
N GLY A 45 1.31 1.44 -7.75
CA GLY A 45 0.12 1.52 -8.62
C GLY A 45 0.00 2.86 -9.33
N LEU A 46 0.27 3.95 -8.61
CA LEU A 46 0.29 5.31 -9.15
C LEU A 46 1.41 5.47 -10.20
N LEU A 47 2.63 5.01 -9.88
CA LEU A 47 3.77 5.03 -10.79
C LEU A 47 3.48 4.25 -12.08
N LEU A 48 2.96 3.03 -11.97
CA LEU A 48 2.59 2.20 -13.13
C LEU A 48 1.51 2.86 -13.98
N TYR A 49 0.51 3.51 -13.37
CA TYR A 49 -0.48 4.28 -14.10
C TYR A 49 0.17 5.41 -14.92
N TYR A 50 1.07 6.19 -14.33
CA TYR A 50 1.71 7.29 -15.06
C TYR A 50 2.68 6.82 -16.16
N LEU A 51 3.39 5.73 -15.92
CA LEU A 51 4.37 5.20 -16.86
C LEU A 51 3.72 4.46 -18.04
N ILE A 52 2.70 3.64 -17.76
CA ILE A 52 2.11 2.70 -18.73
C ILE A 52 0.68 3.12 -19.08
N GLY A 53 -0.17 3.35 -18.08
CA GLY A 53 -1.60 3.62 -18.24
C GLY A 53 -1.91 4.95 -18.93
N ARG A 54 -1.14 6.00 -18.63
CA ARG A 54 -1.36 7.36 -19.16
C ARG A 54 -1.25 7.42 -20.69
N ARG A 55 -0.39 6.58 -21.28
CA ARG A 55 -0.22 6.54 -22.75
C ARG A 55 -1.46 6.00 -23.48
N LYS A 56 -2.33 5.27 -22.79
CA LYS A 56 -3.59 4.72 -23.35
C LYS A 56 -4.80 5.65 -23.17
N LEU A 57 -4.62 6.82 -22.55
CA LEU A 57 -5.66 7.83 -22.36
C LEU A 57 -5.65 8.90 -23.47
N ALA A 58 -4.64 8.88 -24.34
CA ALA A 58 -4.64 9.66 -25.57
C ALA A 58 -5.24 8.80 -26.70
N ASN A 59 -6.54 9.00 -26.95
CA ASN A 59 -7.40 8.41 -27.99
C ASN A 59 -8.04 7.07 -27.64
#